data_AF-A0A9X2GRX7-F1
#
_entry.id   AF-A0A9X2GRX7-F1
#
_cell.length_a   1.000
_cell.length_b   1.000
_cell.length_c   1.000
_cell.angle_alpha   90.00
_cell.angle_beta   90.00
_cell.angle_gamma   90.00
#
_symmetry.space_group_name_H-M   'P 1'
#
loop_
_entity.id
_entity.type
_entity.pdbx_description
1 polymer ?
#
loop_
_entity_poly.entity_id
_entity_poly.type
_entity_poly.pdbx_seq_one_letter_code
_entity_poly.pdbx_strand_id
1 'polypeptide(L)'
;MSRYTIPNPPDSPEDRVITVGWDAPLNTYWATAFDPPASIDGEDVEVFWIGYTPCELPDVESLATALRKHGVEIPPFTVEALRVDKPGEGESFAGRPATKLIAEMTRPYVPADQQARIDVALQGGGR
;
A
#
# COMPACT_ATOMS: atom_id res chain seq x y z
N MET A 1 2.55 2.67 -9.97
CA MET A 1 1.96 1.84 -8.93
C MET A 1 2.07 0.42 -9.40
N SER A 2 3.01 -0.33 -8.83
CA SER A 2 3.14 -1.75 -9.10
C SER A 2 2.02 -2.51 -8.39
N ARG A 3 1.68 -3.69 -8.91
CA ARG A 3 0.66 -4.54 -8.32
C ARG A 3 0.89 -6.02 -8.60
N TYR A 4 0.66 -6.84 -7.59
CA TYR A 4 0.74 -8.30 -7.66
C TYR A 4 -0.45 -8.91 -6.95
N THR A 5 -1.12 -9.85 -7.60
CA THR A 5 -2.09 -10.73 -6.93
C THR A 5 -1.32 -11.84 -6.23
N ILE A 6 -1.63 -12.08 -4.96
CA ILE A 6 -0.99 -13.12 -4.14
C ILE A 6 -2.00 -14.22 -3.77
N PRO A 7 -1.53 -15.44 -3.44
CA PRO A 7 -2.41 -16.52 -3.03
C PRO A 7 -3.24 -16.16 -1.78
N ASN A 8 -4.46 -16.69 -1.77
CA ASN A 8 -5.36 -16.62 -0.62
C ASN A 8 -4.89 -17.52 0.53
N PRO A 9 -5.08 -17.11 1.80
CA PRO A 9 -4.86 -18.00 2.93
C PRO A 9 -5.87 -19.16 2.94
N PRO A 10 -5.51 -20.32 3.55
CA PRO A 10 -6.32 -21.55 3.47
C PRO A 10 -7.79 -21.40 3.89
N ASP A 11 -8.09 -20.49 4.83
CA ASP A 11 -9.44 -20.32 5.41
C ASP A 11 -10.23 -19.16 4.78
N SER A 12 -9.78 -18.62 3.64
CA SER A 12 -10.48 -17.54 2.93
C SER A 12 -11.27 -18.05 1.71
N PRO A 13 -12.30 -17.30 1.25
CA PRO A 13 -13.04 -17.66 0.03
C PRO A 13 -12.10 -17.91 -1.15
N GLU A 14 -12.36 -18.97 -1.93
CA GLU A 14 -11.50 -19.36 -3.06
C GLU A 14 -11.38 -18.25 -4.11
N ASP A 15 -12.42 -17.44 -4.24
CA ASP A 15 -12.59 -16.36 -5.19
C ASP A 15 -12.19 -14.99 -4.65
N ARG A 16 -11.71 -14.90 -3.40
CA ARG A 16 -11.11 -13.67 -2.86
C ARG A 16 -9.94 -13.24 -3.73
N VAL A 17 -9.78 -11.94 -3.94
CA VAL A 17 -8.63 -11.37 -4.66
C VAL A 17 -7.85 -10.48 -3.73
N ILE A 18 -6.63 -10.92 -3.37
CA ILE A 18 -5.68 -10.14 -2.58
C ILE A 18 -4.61 -9.56 -3.50
N THR A 19 -4.45 -8.24 -3.48
CA THR A 19 -3.41 -7.54 -4.24
C THR A 19 -2.50 -6.74 -3.32
N VAL A 20 -1.22 -6.71 -3.65
CA VAL A 20 -0.19 -5.94 -2.95
C VAL A 20 0.61 -5.11 -3.95
N GLY A 21 1.20 -4.00 -3.52
CA GLY A 21 1.95 -3.15 -4.43
C GLY A 21 2.74 -2.03 -3.78
N TRP A 22 3.47 -1.28 -4.60
CA TRP A 22 4.06 0.00 -4.26
C TRP A 22 3.26 1.14 -4.90
N ASP A 23 2.85 2.12 -4.11
CA ASP A 23 2.24 3.36 -4.57
C ASP A 23 3.25 4.50 -4.42
N ALA A 24 3.94 4.82 -5.52
CA ALA A 24 4.91 5.92 -5.54
C ALA A 24 4.24 7.29 -5.28
N PRO A 25 3.08 7.63 -5.88
CA PRO A 25 2.33 8.82 -5.50
C PRO A 25 1.99 8.96 -4.01
N LEU A 26 1.79 7.88 -3.27
CA LEU A 26 1.59 7.95 -1.82
C LEU A 26 2.87 7.66 -1.02
N ASN A 27 3.95 7.25 -1.69
CA ASN A 27 5.19 6.80 -1.07
C ASN A 27 4.95 5.71 0.00
N THR A 28 4.09 4.75 -0.32
CA THR A 28 3.70 3.67 0.59
C THR A 28 3.56 2.35 -0.15
N TYR A 29 3.89 1.27 0.55
CA TYR A 29 3.38 -0.04 0.18
C TYR A 29 1.89 -0.12 0.51
N TRP A 30 1.15 -0.96 -0.20
CA TRP A 30 -0.29 -1.10 -0.01
C TRP A 30 -0.75 -2.54 -0.24
N ALA A 31 -1.91 -2.86 0.29
CA ALA A 31 -2.63 -4.07 -0.05
C ALA A 31 -4.14 -3.88 0.03
N THR A 32 -4.85 -4.61 -0.82
CA THR A 32 -6.30 -4.75 -0.76
C THR A 32 -6.71 -6.21 -0.82
N ALA A 33 -7.85 -6.52 -0.23
CA ALA A 33 -8.55 -7.77 -0.45
C ALA A 33 -10.03 -7.50 -0.69
N PHE A 34 -10.56 -8.12 -1.74
CA PHE A 34 -11.97 -8.04 -2.10
C PHE A 34 -12.54 -9.44 -2.27
N ASP A 35 -13.75 -9.65 -1.73
CA ASP A 35 -14.58 -10.81 -2.06
C ASP A 35 -15.51 -10.43 -3.22
N PRO A 36 -15.79 -11.35 -4.16
CA PRO A 36 -16.74 -11.06 -5.23
C PRO A 36 -18.15 -10.86 -4.67
N PRO A 37 -19.02 -10.19 -5.44
CA PRO A 37 -20.37 -9.91 -4.98
C PRO A 37 -21.18 -11.19 -4.79
N ALA A 38 -22.03 -11.20 -3.77
CA ALA A 38 -22.96 -12.31 -3.51
C ALA A 38 -24.08 -12.44 -4.57
N SER A 39 -24.22 -11.46 -5.46
CA SER A 39 -25.21 -11.43 -6.55
C SER A 39 -24.61 -10.79 -7.80
N ILE A 40 -25.14 -11.12 -8.98
CA ILE A 40 -24.65 -10.60 -10.28
C ILE A 40 -24.66 -9.06 -10.36
N ASP A 41 -25.62 -8.40 -9.72
CA ASP A 41 -25.73 -6.93 -9.70
C ASP A 41 -25.05 -6.29 -8.46
N GLY A 42 -24.28 -7.07 -7.70
CA GLY A 42 -23.62 -6.61 -6.48
C GLY A 42 -22.25 -5.99 -6.75
N GLU A 43 -21.74 -5.25 -5.77
CA GLU A 43 -20.37 -4.73 -5.75
C GLU A 43 -19.43 -5.69 -5.01
N ASP A 44 -18.16 -5.68 -5.40
CA ASP A 44 -17.10 -6.36 -4.66
C ASP A 44 -17.09 -5.89 -3.20
N VAL A 45 -16.97 -6.83 -2.27
CA VAL A 45 -16.96 -6.53 -0.83
C VAL A 45 -15.54 -6.29 -0.38
N GLU A 46 -15.22 -5.07 0.05
CA GLU A 46 -13.92 -4.75 0.65
C GLU A 46 -13.74 -5.52 1.96
N VAL A 47 -12.72 -6.38 2.00
CA VAL A 47 -12.34 -7.12 3.19
C VAL A 47 -11.33 -6.31 4.00
N PHE A 48 -10.34 -5.73 3.31
CA PHE A 48 -9.43 -4.75 3.87
C PHE A 48 -8.80 -3.89 2.78
N TRP A 49 -8.41 -2.67 3.15
CA TRP A 49 -7.49 -1.81 2.42
C TRP A 49 -6.49 -1.21 3.40
N ILE A 50 -5.20 -1.45 3.17
CA ILE A 50 -4.09 -0.86 3.93
C ILE A 50 -3.12 -0.13 3.00
N GLY A 51 -2.42 0.88 3.51
CA GLY A 51 -1.53 1.69 2.68
C GLY A 51 -2.27 2.67 1.77
N TYR A 52 -3.39 3.22 2.24
CA TYR A 52 -4.20 4.20 1.49
C TYR A 52 -3.87 5.65 1.87
N THR A 53 -2.97 5.86 2.84
CA THR A 53 -2.50 7.19 3.24
C THR A 53 -1.02 7.41 2.91
N PRO A 54 -0.58 8.67 2.71
CA PRO A 54 0.82 8.95 2.39
C PRO A 54 1.79 8.42 3.44
N CYS A 55 2.84 7.73 3.00
CA CYS A 55 3.90 7.16 3.83
C CYS A 55 3.43 6.17 4.91
N GLU A 56 2.26 5.53 4.79
CA GLU A 56 1.67 4.64 5.82
C GLU A 56 2.53 3.40 6.11
N LEU A 57 2.91 2.65 5.07
CA LEU A 57 3.71 1.43 5.11
C LEU A 57 5.02 1.71 4.35
N PRO A 58 6.12 2.06 5.04
CA PRO A 58 7.30 2.63 4.42
C PRO A 58 8.25 1.57 3.84
N ASP A 59 8.11 0.32 4.27
CA ASP A 59 8.92 -0.83 3.90
C ASP A 59 8.05 -2.09 3.74
N VAL A 60 8.59 -3.09 3.04
CA VAL A 60 7.89 -4.35 2.73
C VAL A 60 7.61 -5.14 4.01
N GLU A 61 8.43 -4.97 5.03
CA GLU A 61 8.36 -5.60 6.32
C GLU A 61 7.14 -5.10 7.12
N SER A 62 6.85 -3.80 7.04
CA SER A 62 5.65 -3.17 7.58
C SER A 62 4.40 -3.68 6.87
N LEU A 63 4.44 -3.79 5.53
CA LEU A 63 3.37 -4.41 4.74
C LEU A 63 3.13 -5.87 5.17
N ALA A 64 4.19 -6.68 5.24
CA ALA A 64 4.11 -8.08 5.66
C ALA A 64 3.62 -8.22 7.11
N THR A 65 3.97 -7.29 8.00
CA THR A 65 3.48 -7.26 9.39
C THR A 65 1.99 -6.92 9.44
N ALA A 66 1.54 -5.96 8.62
CA ALA A 66 0.12 -5.61 8.52
C ALA A 66 -0.69 -6.78 7.96
N LEU A 67 -0.25 -7.42 6.87
CA LEU A 67 -0.93 -8.56 6.25
C LEU A 67 -1.01 -9.79 7.15
N ARG A 68 0.00 -10.05 7.99
CA ARG A 68 -0.04 -11.12 8.99
C ARG A 68 -1.20 -10.97 9.99
N LYS A 69 -1.67 -9.75 10.27
CA LYS A 69 -2.86 -9.53 11.11
C LYS A 69 -4.15 -10.04 10.45
N HIS A 70 -4.13 -10.23 9.13
CA HIS A 70 -5.21 -10.79 8.33
C HIS A 70 -4.96 -12.26 7.94
N GLY A 71 -3.93 -12.90 8.51
CA GLY A 71 -3.55 -14.28 8.17
C GLY A 71 -2.95 -14.43 6.76
N VAL A 72 -2.52 -13.33 6.13
CA VAL A 72 -1.98 -13.33 4.76
C VAL A 72 -0.45 -13.29 4.79
N GLU A 73 0.18 -14.18 4.02
CA GLU A 73 1.63 -14.19 3.80
C GLU A 73 1.96 -13.76 2.37
N ILE A 74 2.95 -12.87 2.23
CA ILE A 74 3.44 -12.44 0.92
C ILE A 74 4.45 -13.48 0.43
N PRO A 75 4.29 -14.04 -0.79
CA PRO A 75 5.27 -14.95 -1.36
C PRO A 75 6.66 -14.29 -1.46
N PRO A 76 7.76 -15.02 -1.19
CA PRO A 76 9.11 -14.46 -1.21
C PRO A 76 9.48 -13.77 -2.53
N PHE A 77 9.06 -14.32 -3.67
CA PHE A 77 9.32 -13.71 -4.97
C PHE A 77 8.61 -12.36 -5.14
N THR A 78 7.41 -12.20 -4.55
CA THR A 78 6.66 -10.93 -4.55
C THR A 78 7.32 -9.92 -3.62
N VAL A 79 7.85 -10.36 -2.48
CA VAL A 79 8.66 -9.50 -1.58
C VAL A 79 9.85 -8.91 -2.32
N GLU A 80 10.61 -9.72 -3.06
CA GLU A 80 11.75 -9.23 -3.83
C GLU A 80 11.32 -8.26 -4.93
N ALA A 81 10.22 -8.53 -5.62
CA ALA A 81 9.68 -7.62 -6.65
C ALA A 81 9.31 -6.25 -6.05
N LEU A 82 8.61 -6.24 -4.92
CA LEU A 82 8.22 -5.01 -4.21
C LEU A 82 9.42 -4.19 -3.72
N ARG A 83 10.54 -4.84 -3.36
CA ARG A 83 11.78 -4.15 -3.00
C ARG A 83 12.44 -3.47 -4.21
N VAL A 84 12.25 -4.00 -5.42
CA VAL A 84 12.77 -3.42 -6.66
C VAL A 84 11.87 -2.28 -7.17
N ASP A 85 10.55 -2.42 -7.03
CA ASP A 85 9.60 -1.42 -7.52
C ASP A 85 9.76 -0.06 -6.85
N LYS A 86 9.98 -0.05 -5.53
CA LYS A 86 10.09 1.20 -4.75
C LYS A 86 11.18 2.15 -5.29
N PRO A 87 12.45 1.74 -5.44
CA PRO A 87 13.46 2.59 -6.04
C PRO A 87 13.24 2.82 -7.54
N GLY A 88 12.61 1.87 -8.26
CA GLY A 88 12.30 1.99 -9.68
C GLY A 88 11.21 3.02 -10.02
N GLU A 89 10.19 3.13 -9.17
CA GLU A 89 9.08 4.06 -9.33
C GLU A 89 9.26 5.37 -8.53
N GLY A 90 10.17 5.39 -7.55
CA GLY A 90 10.57 6.57 -6.79
C GLY A 90 9.98 6.64 -5.37
N GLU A 91 10.79 7.20 -4.46
CA GLU A 91 10.60 7.15 -3.00
C GLU A 91 10.32 8.52 -2.36
N SER A 92 9.95 9.52 -3.17
CA SER A 92 9.69 10.87 -2.69
C SER A 92 8.55 11.54 -3.45
N PHE A 93 8.12 12.69 -2.93
CA PHE A 93 7.13 13.54 -3.56
C PHE A 93 7.74 14.54 -4.57
N ALA A 94 9.05 14.42 -4.85
CA ALA A 94 9.74 15.27 -5.81
C ALA A 94 9.06 15.17 -7.19
N GLY A 95 8.76 16.32 -7.81
CA GLY A 95 8.08 16.38 -9.11
C GLY A 95 6.59 15.97 -9.08
N ARG A 96 5.97 15.75 -7.91
CA ARG A 96 4.58 15.28 -7.77
C ARG A 96 3.70 16.28 -7.00
N PRO A 97 3.20 17.34 -7.64
CA PRO A 97 2.48 18.42 -6.94
C PRO A 97 1.17 17.97 -6.29
N ALA A 98 0.39 17.11 -6.95
CA ALA A 98 -0.86 16.57 -6.39
C ALA A 98 -0.60 15.72 -5.13
N THR A 99 0.43 14.87 -5.17
CA THR A 99 0.89 14.09 -4.02
C THR A 99 1.28 14.98 -2.85
N LYS A 100 2.06 16.05 -3.09
CA LYS A 100 2.45 17.00 -2.03
C LYS A 100 1.22 17.60 -1.36
N LEU A 101 0.24 18.04 -2.16
CA LEU A 101 -1.01 18.59 -1.64
C LEU A 101 -1.76 17.58 -0.77
N ILE A 102 -1.90 16.33 -1.22
CA ILE A 102 -2.56 15.25 -0.44
C ILE A 102 -1.79 14.99 0.86
N ALA A 103 -0.46 14.95 0.81
CA ALA A 103 0.38 14.76 2.00
C ALA A 103 0.23 15.90 3.02
N GLU A 104 0.15 17.15 2.56
CA GLU A 104 -0.11 18.31 3.42
C GLU A 104 -1.52 18.27 4.03
N MET A 105 -2.53 17.91 3.24
CA MET A 105 -3.93 17.83 3.68
C MET A 105 -4.19 16.71 4.68
N THR A 106 -3.53 15.56 4.51
CA THR A 106 -3.71 14.37 5.36
C THR A 106 -2.88 14.44 6.65
N ARG A 107 -1.85 15.30 6.70
CA ARG A 107 -0.93 15.45 7.84
C ARG A 107 -1.59 15.51 9.23
N PRO A 108 -2.69 16.28 9.45
CA PRO A 108 -3.30 16.36 10.78
C PRO A 108 -4.04 15.08 11.21
N TYR A 109 -4.32 14.18 10.28
CA TYR A 109 -5.18 13.01 10.46
C TYR A 109 -4.40 11.70 10.55
N VAL A 110 -3.07 11.74 10.44
CA VAL A 110 -2.21 10.55 10.50
C VAL A 110 -1.34 10.54 11.77
N PRO A 111 -0.92 9.36 12.27
CA PRO A 111 -0.07 9.23 13.46
C PRO A 111 1.25 10.00 13.38
N ALA A 112 1.81 10.39 14.52
CA ALA A 112 3.01 11.25 14.58
C ALA A 112 4.24 10.65 13.90
N ASP A 113 4.43 9.33 13.96
CA ASP A 113 5.51 8.63 13.25
C ASP A 113 5.31 8.65 11.73
N GLN A 114 4.07 8.65 11.26
CA GLN A 114 3.74 8.82 9.85
C GLN A 114 3.93 10.27 9.41
N GLN A 115 3.58 11.26 10.24
CA GLN A 115 3.84 12.68 9.98
C GLN A 115 5.34 12.95 9.78
N ALA A 116 6.20 12.37 10.63
CA ALA A 116 7.65 12.51 10.49
C ALA A 116 8.16 11.96 9.14
N ARG A 117 7.58 10.85 8.66
CA ARG A 117 7.90 10.28 7.34
C ARG A 117 7.41 11.17 6.20
N ILE A 118 6.22 11.76 6.33
CA ILE A 118 5.69 12.74 5.37
C ILE A 118 6.62 13.97 5.29
N ASP A 119 7.10 14.47 6.43
CA ASP A 119 8.03 15.61 6.47
C ASP A 119 9.32 15.32 5.70
N VAL A 120 9.91 14.14 5.89
CA VAL A 120 11.10 13.71 5.14
C VAL A 120 10.80 13.63 3.63
N ALA A 121 9.65 13.05 3.25
CA ALA A 121 9.26 12.93 1.85
C ALA A 121 8.99 14.28 1.17
N LEU A 122 8.52 15.29 1.92
CA LEU A 122 8.34 16.66 1.45
C LEU A 122 9.69 17.39 1.28
N GLN A 123 10.67 17.14 2.17
CA GLN A 123 12.00 17.75 2.14
C GLN A 123 12.91 17.20 1.03
N GLY A 124 12.74 15.93 0.63
CA GLY A 124 13.55 15.26 -0.42
C GLY A 124 13.38 15.80 -1.85
N GLY A 125 12.66 16.91 -2.04
CA GLY A 125 12.27 17.47 -3.34
C GLY A 125 13.28 18.37 -4.05
N GLY A 126 14.56 18.39 -3.64
CA GLY A 126 15.59 19.25 -4.22
C GLY A 126 16.81 18.48 -4.69
N ARG A 127 16.85 18.09 -5.96
CA ARG A 127 18.06 17.96 -6.77
C ARG A 127 17.77 18.38 -8.19
#